data_AF-A0A0C3GMD3-F1
#
_entry.id   AF-A0A0C3GMD3-F1
#
_cell.length_a   1.000
_cell.length_b   1.000
_cell.length_c   1.000
_cell.angle_alpha   90.00
_cell.angle_beta   90.00
_cell.angle_gamma   90.00
#
_symmetry.space_group_name_H-M   'P 1'
#
loop_
_entity.id
_entity.type
_entity.pdbx_description
1 polymer ?
#
loop_
_entity_poly.entity_id
_entity_poly.type
_entity_poly.pdbx_seq_one_letter_code
_entity_poly.pdbx_strand_id
1 'polypeptide(L)'
;MASTLYEARVILALKAIQNSNNLSLRAAAKLYDVQPTTLYYRQAGRPARHDIPPNSRKLTDLEEETIVRPTEQFIALAQAQGRLDATLIDAVFNKFGPVKPELMLGKWSGGILDTGHPMGDTLKEIRWVGKNFTSTEHVDPVIIDKNGQRASWGKWGLATLREVLYRDVVSTAMIYDDRPVFDYFRFANDDMVAGIMEGKELGGRLFYFYLKR
;
A
#
# COMPACT_ATOMS: atom_id res chain seq x y z
N MET A 1 22.39 -18.61 -23.84
CA MET A 1 21.79 -18.32 -25.17
C MET A 1 20.73 -19.33 -25.58
N ALA A 2 20.92 -20.65 -25.42
CA ALA A 2 19.88 -21.62 -25.78
C ALA A 2 18.62 -21.59 -24.85
N SER A 3 18.79 -21.33 -23.54
CA SER A 3 17.65 -21.26 -22.60
C SER A 3 16.78 -20.02 -22.78
N THR A 4 17.38 -18.88 -23.14
CA THR A 4 16.66 -17.61 -23.37
C THR A 4 15.78 -17.70 -24.62
N LEU A 5 16.25 -18.36 -25.67
CA LEU A 5 15.46 -18.63 -26.87
C LEU A 5 14.32 -19.63 -26.59
N TYR A 6 14.51 -20.57 -25.68
CA TYR A 6 13.46 -21.51 -25.27
C TYR A 6 12.34 -20.82 -24.49
N GLU A 7 12.65 -20.00 -23.48
CA GLU A 7 11.62 -19.24 -22.76
C GLU A 7 10.88 -18.24 -23.66
N ALA A 8 11.56 -17.61 -24.63
CA ALA A 8 10.90 -16.74 -25.60
C ALA A 8 9.79 -17.49 -26.38
N ARG A 9 10.05 -18.75 -26.77
CA ARG A 9 9.05 -19.61 -27.42
C ARG A 9 7.90 -19.96 -26.48
N VAL A 10 8.16 -20.19 -25.20
CA VAL A 10 7.12 -20.44 -24.19
C VAL A 10 6.21 -19.22 -24.02
N ILE A 11 6.78 -18.01 -23.94
CA ILE A 11 6.01 -16.76 -23.85
C ILE A 11 5.15 -16.56 -25.09
N LEU A 12 5.69 -16.81 -26.28
CA LEU A 12 4.93 -16.72 -27.54
C LEU A 12 3.77 -17.74 -27.59
N ALA A 13 4.00 -18.97 -27.13
CA ALA A 13 2.97 -20.00 -27.04
C ALA A 13 1.83 -19.61 -26.08
N LEU A 14 2.14 -19.01 -24.93
CA LEU A 14 1.13 -18.53 -23.98
C LEU A 14 0.29 -17.39 -24.58
N LYS A 15 0.94 -16.43 -25.25
CA LYS A 15 0.24 -15.34 -25.95
C LYS A 15 -0.68 -15.88 -27.05
N ALA A 16 -0.24 -16.91 -27.79
CA ALA A 16 -1.05 -17.55 -28.81
C ALA A 16 -2.30 -18.22 -28.22
N ILE A 17 -2.17 -18.93 -27.09
CA ILE A 17 -3.33 -19.52 -26.37
C ILE A 17 -4.31 -18.42 -25.93
N GLN A 18 -3.81 -17.32 -25.37
CA GLN A 18 -4.65 -16.21 -24.90
C GLN A 18 -5.42 -15.52 -26.04
N ASN A 19 -4.79 -15.37 -27.20
CA ASN A 19 -5.38 -14.68 -28.35
C ASN A 19 -6.26 -15.59 -29.24
N SER A 20 -6.34 -16.89 -28.95
CA SER A 20 -7.04 -17.87 -29.80
C SER A 20 -8.17 -18.57 -29.05
N ASN A 21 -9.40 -18.51 -29.54
CA ASN A 21 -10.54 -19.18 -28.89
C ASN A 21 -10.50 -20.73 -28.97
N ASN A 22 -9.63 -21.32 -29.82
CA ASN A 22 -9.59 -22.77 -30.08
C ASN A 22 -8.18 -23.40 -30.00
N LEU A 23 -7.16 -22.69 -29.54
CA LEU A 23 -5.81 -23.25 -29.47
C LEU A 23 -5.58 -23.96 -28.13
N SER A 24 -5.57 -25.29 -28.15
CA SER A 24 -5.27 -26.07 -26.94
C SER A 24 -3.80 -25.95 -26.53
N LEU A 25 -3.51 -26.15 -25.24
CA LEU A 25 -2.15 -26.12 -24.70
C LEU A 25 -1.20 -27.09 -25.42
N ARG A 26 -1.68 -28.30 -25.74
CA ARG A 26 -0.89 -29.30 -26.48
C ARG A 26 -0.61 -28.85 -27.93
N ALA A 27 -1.58 -28.22 -28.57
CA ALA A 27 -1.42 -27.70 -29.93
C ALA A 27 -0.42 -26.54 -29.95
N ALA A 28 -0.53 -25.60 -29.01
CA ALA A 28 0.42 -24.50 -28.84
C ALA A 28 1.84 -25.01 -28.53
N ALA A 29 1.97 -25.99 -27.62
CA ALA A 29 3.25 -26.60 -27.29
C ALA A 29 3.94 -27.20 -28.52
N LYS A 30 3.18 -27.91 -29.36
CA LYS A 30 3.68 -28.46 -30.63
C LYS A 30 4.04 -27.38 -31.64
N LEU A 31 3.20 -26.36 -31.79
CA LEU A 31 3.39 -25.28 -32.76
C LEU A 31 4.66 -24.45 -32.49
N TYR A 32 4.94 -24.18 -31.21
CA TYR A 32 6.07 -23.35 -30.78
C TYR A 32 7.30 -24.17 -30.35
N ASP A 33 7.28 -25.49 -30.54
CA ASP A 33 8.39 -26.39 -30.18
C ASP A 33 8.83 -26.25 -28.70
N VAL A 34 7.85 -26.37 -27.79
CA VAL A 34 8.08 -26.33 -26.33
C VAL A 34 7.43 -27.52 -25.64
N GLN A 35 7.97 -27.92 -24.49
CA GLN A 35 7.41 -28.98 -23.67
C GLN A 35 6.03 -28.59 -23.12
N PRO A 36 4.98 -29.42 -23.27
CA PRO A 36 3.65 -29.14 -22.75
C PRO A 36 3.64 -28.88 -21.23
N THR A 37 4.47 -29.60 -20.48
CA THR A 37 4.59 -29.45 -19.02
C THR A 37 5.17 -28.09 -18.64
N THR A 38 6.20 -27.60 -19.35
CA THR A 38 6.74 -26.25 -19.14
C THR A 38 5.69 -25.19 -19.43
N LEU A 39 4.96 -25.34 -20.54
CA LEU A 39 3.91 -24.40 -20.93
C LEU A 39 2.78 -24.35 -19.90
N TYR A 40 2.36 -25.51 -19.40
CA TYR A 40 1.38 -25.63 -18.30
C TYR A 40 1.86 -24.94 -17.02
N TYR A 41 3.11 -25.16 -16.61
CA TYR A 41 3.66 -24.53 -15.41
C TYR A 41 3.75 -23.01 -15.52
N ARG A 42 4.16 -22.49 -16.68
CA ARG A 42 4.22 -21.04 -16.92
C ARG A 42 2.83 -20.43 -16.98
N GLN A 43 1.85 -21.13 -17.58
CA GLN A 43 0.44 -20.71 -17.54
C GLN A 43 -0.10 -20.66 -16.10
N ALA A 44 0.33 -21.58 -15.24
CA ALA A 44 0.00 -21.60 -13.82
C ALA A 44 0.86 -20.63 -12.97
N GLY A 45 1.61 -19.71 -13.57
CA GLY A 45 2.38 -18.68 -12.89
C GLY A 45 3.71 -19.13 -12.28
N ARG A 46 4.20 -20.35 -12.57
CA ARG A 46 5.53 -20.79 -12.11
C ARG A 46 6.61 -20.24 -13.05
N PRO A 47 7.56 -19.41 -12.57
CA PRO A 47 8.63 -18.85 -13.40
C PRO A 47 9.74 -19.87 -13.70
N ALA A 48 10.65 -19.54 -14.62
CA ALA A 48 11.78 -20.41 -14.93
C ALA A 48 12.76 -20.44 -13.77
N ARG A 49 13.45 -21.58 -13.59
CA ARG A 49 14.40 -21.72 -12.47
C ARG A 49 15.48 -20.64 -12.49
N HIS A 50 15.91 -20.20 -13.68
CA HIS A 50 16.89 -19.11 -13.81
C HIS A 50 16.29 -17.71 -13.55
N ASP A 51 14.97 -17.58 -13.64
CA ASP A 51 14.23 -16.35 -13.32
C ASP A 51 13.81 -16.30 -11.83
N ILE A 52 14.02 -17.38 -11.08
CA ILE A 52 13.80 -17.40 -9.63
C ILE A 52 15.06 -16.86 -8.96
N PRO A 53 15.03 -15.62 -8.42
CA PRO A 53 16.15 -15.12 -7.65
C PRO A 53 16.31 -15.94 -6.37
N PRO A 54 17.55 -16.15 -5.89
CA PRO A 54 17.76 -16.73 -4.58
C PRO A 54 17.27 -15.76 -3.49
N ASN A 55 16.65 -16.30 -2.43
CA ASN A 55 16.10 -15.51 -1.33
C ASN A 55 17.12 -14.59 -0.65
N SER A 56 18.42 -14.90 -0.77
CA SER A 56 19.53 -14.16 -0.17
C SER A 56 20.25 -13.21 -1.14
N ARG A 57 19.72 -12.95 -2.34
CA ARG A 57 20.34 -11.96 -3.24
C ARG A 57 20.24 -10.55 -2.64
N LYS A 58 21.20 -9.71 -3.00
CA LYS A 58 21.07 -8.27 -2.75
C LYS A 58 19.95 -7.69 -3.63
N LEU A 59 19.31 -6.66 -3.11
CA LEU A 59 18.41 -5.80 -3.90
C LEU A 59 19.21 -5.18 -5.05
N THR A 60 18.53 -4.97 -6.16
CA THR A 60 19.06 -4.15 -7.26
C THR A 60 19.00 -2.68 -6.88
N ASP A 61 19.83 -1.85 -7.51
CA ASP A 61 19.83 -0.39 -7.28
C ASP A 61 18.43 0.21 -7.45
N LEU A 62 17.66 -0.29 -8.43
CA LEU A 62 16.28 0.15 -8.67
C LEU A 62 15.34 -0.26 -7.52
N GLU A 63 15.43 -1.50 -7.04
CA GLU A 63 14.61 -1.94 -5.89
C GLU A 63 14.97 -1.15 -4.63
N GLU A 64 16.26 -0.86 -4.41
CA GLU A 64 16.69 -0.03 -3.29
C GLU A 64 16.15 1.40 -3.41
N GLU A 65 16.24 2.00 -4.59
CA GLU A 65 15.78 3.38 -4.83
C GLU A 65 14.25 3.52 -4.75
N THR A 66 13.50 2.51 -5.21
CA THR A 66 12.04 2.56 -5.29
C THR A 66 11.32 2.03 -4.04
N ILE A 67 11.95 1.13 -3.28
CA ILE A 67 11.31 0.49 -2.10
C ILE A 67 11.99 0.95 -0.81
N VAL A 68 13.32 0.84 -0.72
CA VAL A 68 14.04 1.04 0.55
C VAL A 68 14.17 2.52 0.88
N ARG A 69 14.69 3.33 -0.04
CA ARG A 69 14.97 4.76 0.21
C ARG A 69 13.72 5.56 0.61
N PRO A 70 12.55 5.43 -0.05
CA PRO A 70 11.35 6.16 0.36
C PRO A 70 10.90 5.77 1.77
N THR A 71 11.01 4.48 2.11
CA THR A 71 10.67 3.95 3.43
C THR A 71 11.57 4.55 4.52
N GLU A 72 12.89 4.53 4.32
CA GLU A 72 13.85 5.13 5.25
C GLU A 72 13.63 6.63 5.43
N GLN A 73 13.39 7.35 4.32
CA GLN A 73 13.06 8.77 4.34
C GLN A 73 11.79 9.04 5.15
N PHE A 74 10.74 8.24 4.97
CA PHE A 74 9.49 8.40 5.70
C PHE A 74 9.64 8.09 7.19
N ILE A 75 10.41 7.06 7.55
CA ILE A 75 10.72 6.75 8.95
C ILE A 75 11.50 7.89 9.59
N ALA A 76 12.48 8.47 8.88
CA ALA A 76 13.23 9.62 9.38
C ALA A 76 12.31 10.84 9.60
N LEU A 77 11.36 11.10 8.70
CA LEU A 77 10.34 12.14 8.87
C LEU A 77 9.44 11.85 10.08
N ALA A 78 9.02 10.59 10.28
CA ALA A 78 8.19 10.18 11.41
C ALA A 78 8.91 10.29 12.78
N GLN A 79 10.23 10.25 12.80
CA GLN A 79 11.06 10.39 14.00
C GLN A 79 11.59 11.81 14.23
N ALA A 80 11.46 12.69 13.23
CA ALA A 80 11.92 14.06 13.32
C ALA A 80 11.15 14.84 14.39
N GLN A 81 11.84 15.75 15.06
CA GLN A 81 11.24 16.63 16.05
C GLN A 81 10.90 17.98 15.42
N GLY A 82 9.74 18.53 15.81
CA GLY A 82 9.30 19.84 15.37
C GLY A 82 8.55 19.81 14.05
N ARG A 83 8.48 20.99 13.40
CA ARG A 83 7.64 21.20 12.23
C ARG A 83 8.36 20.73 10.96
N LEU A 84 7.64 19.96 10.16
CA LEU A 84 8.07 19.40 8.89
C LEU A 84 7.57 20.22 7.71
N ASP A 85 8.33 20.16 6.62
CA ASP A 85 7.90 20.66 5.32
C ASP A 85 6.93 19.66 4.67
N ALA A 86 5.72 20.14 4.35
CA ALA A 86 4.70 19.35 3.71
C ALA A 86 5.15 18.83 2.34
N THR A 87 5.97 19.57 1.58
CA THR A 87 6.38 19.13 0.24
C THR A 87 7.31 17.92 0.28
N LEU A 88 8.11 17.78 1.33
CA LEU A 88 8.96 16.61 1.53
C LEU A 88 8.13 15.38 1.86
N ILE A 89 7.15 15.51 2.75
CA ILE A 89 6.24 14.42 3.10
C ILE A 89 5.46 13.98 1.86
N ASP A 90 4.95 14.94 1.09
CA ASP A 90 4.18 14.70 -0.14
C ASP A 90 5.01 13.93 -1.18
N ALA A 91 6.25 14.37 -1.41
CA ALA A 91 7.16 13.73 -2.35
C ALA A 91 7.49 12.28 -1.96
N VAL A 92 7.63 11.98 -0.67
CA VAL A 92 7.86 10.62 -0.19
C VAL A 92 6.59 9.78 -0.28
N PHE A 93 5.43 10.33 0.13
CA PHE A 93 4.14 9.66 0.04
C PHE A 93 3.80 9.22 -1.38
N ASN A 94 4.05 10.07 -2.37
CA ASN A 94 3.77 9.78 -3.78
C ASN A 94 4.65 8.66 -4.37
N LYS A 95 5.71 8.23 -3.68
CA LYS A 95 6.55 7.08 -4.09
C LYS A 95 6.00 5.74 -3.59
N PHE A 96 5.11 5.76 -2.60
CA PHE A 96 4.62 4.52 -2.00
C PHE A 96 3.55 3.84 -2.85
N GLY A 97 3.56 2.51 -2.79
CA GLY A 97 2.58 1.65 -3.43
C GLY A 97 1.22 1.63 -2.72
N PRO A 98 0.22 0.96 -3.33
CA PRO A 98 -1.08 0.79 -2.72
C PRO A 98 -1.04 -0.17 -1.53
N VAL A 99 -2.00 -0.01 -0.62
CA VAL A 99 -2.31 -0.98 0.44
C VAL A 99 -3.74 -1.46 0.27
N LYS A 100 -3.98 -2.76 0.46
CA LYS A 100 -5.30 -3.39 0.35
C LYS A 100 -6.10 -3.24 1.65
N PRO A 101 -7.45 -3.13 1.61
CA PRO A 101 -8.26 -2.90 2.82
C PRO A 101 -8.04 -3.97 3.90
N GLU A 102 -7.82 -5.21 3.49
CA GLU A 102 -7.61 -6.33 4.41
C GLU A 102 -6.30 -6.20 5.20
N LEU A 103 -5.29 -5.55 4.62
CA LEU A 103 -4.02 -5.28 5.29
C LEU A 103 -4.14 -4.16 6.34
N MET A 104 -5.20 -3.37 6.32
CA MET A 104 -5.45 -2.33 7.32
C MET A 104 -6.11 -2.88 8.59
N LEU A 105 -6.62 -4.11 8.59
CA LEU A 105 -7.35 -4.66 9.72
C LEU A 105 -6.48 -4.76 10.99
N GLY A 106 -7.11 -4.51 12.14
CA GLY A 106 -6.49 -4.54 13.46
C GLY A 106 -6.38 -3.17 14.13
N LYS A 107 -5.60 -3.13 15.22
CA LYS A 107 -5.35 -1.91 15.99
C LYS A 107 -4.04 -1.30 15.52
N TRP A 108 -4.04 0.01 15.30
CA TRP A 108 -2.87 0.74 14.86
C TRP A 108 -2.57 1.90 15.79
N SER A 109 -1.29 2.10 16.07
CA SER A 109 -0.78 3.25 16.79
C SER A 109 -0.56 4.41 15.81
N GLY A 110 -1.08 5.59 16.14
CA GLY A 110 -1.01 6.76 15.27
C GLY A 110 0.15 7.70 15.64
N GLY A 111 0.74 8.34 14.63
CA GLY A 111 1.66 9.46 14.84
C GLY A 111 1.44 10.56 13.81
N ILE A 112 1.75 11.80 14.20
CA ILE A 112 1.46 13.02 13.44
C ILE A 112 2.75 13.50 12.76
N LEU A 113 2.68 13.79 11.46
CA LEU A 113 3.74 14.50 10.75
C LEU A 113 3.42 15.99 10.80
N ASP A 114 4.00 16.69 11.77
CA ASP A 114 3.57 18.03 12.15
C ASP A 114 3.95 19.08 11.10
N THR A 115 2.99 19.49 10.26
CA THR A 115 3.14 20.60 9.31
C THR A 115 2.53 21.91 9.84
N GLY A 116 2.17 21.94 11.14
CA GLY A 116 1.39 22.98 11.82
C GLY A 116 -0.03 23.13 11.30
N HIS A 117 -0.69 21.99 11.09
CA HIS A 117 -2.11 21.90 10.79
C HIS A 117 -2.92 21.86 12.11
N PRO A 118 -4.03 22.62 12.27
CA PRO A 118 -4.78 22.70 13.54
C PRO A 118 -5.25 21.35 14.09
N MET A 119 -5.59 20.41 13.20
CA MET A 119 -5.90 19.02 13.58
C MET A 119 -4.82 18.38 14.46
N GLY A 120 -3.55 18.68 14.20
CA GLY A 120 -2.44 18.16 14.98
C GLY A 120 -2.54 18.55 16.46
N ASP A 121 -2.95 19.79 16.73
CA ASP A 121 -3.14 20.29 18.10
C ASP A 121 -4.35 19.63 18.77
N THR A 122 -5.46 19.48 18.04
CA THR A 122 -6.66 18.76 18.53
C THR A 122 -6.33 17.31 18.89
N LEU A 123 -5.60 16.59 18.03
CA LEU A 123 -5.24 15.19 18.28
C LEU A 123 -4.30 15.03 19.47
N LYS A 124 -3.39 15.98 19.69
CA LYS A 124 -2.53 16.03 20.89
C LYS A 124 -3.36 16.25 22.16
N GLU A 125 -4.30 17.20 22.13
CA GLU A 125 -5.18 17.53 23.26
C GLU A 125 -6.03 16.33 23.71
N ILE A 126 -6.63 15.62 22.76
CA ILE A 126 -7.45 14.44 23.08
C ILE A 126 -6.63 13.19 23.36
N ARG A 127 -5.29 13.28 23.35
CA ARG A 127 -4.35 12.16 23.53
C ARG A 127 -4.64 11.02 22.56
N TRP A 128 -4.77 11.36 21.28
CA TRP A 128 -4.96 10.39 20.21
C TRP A 128 -3.82 9.38 20.19
N VAL A 129 -4.16 8.10 20.10
CA VAL A 129 -3.22 6.98 20.04
C VAL A 129 -3.35 6.14 18.78
N GLY A 130 -4.32 6.43 17.91
CA GLY A 130 -4.43 5.79 16.60
C GLY A 130 -5.85 5.40 16.20
N LYS A 131 -5.97 4.30 15.46
CA LYS A 131 -7.21 3.86 14.81
C LYS A 131 -7.42 2.37 15.04
N ASN A 132 -8.66 1.91 15.01
CA ASN A 132 -9.00 0.50 15.06
C ASN A 132 -9.86 0.12 13.85
N PHE A 133 -9.39 -0.83 13.04
CA PHE A 133 -10.08 -1.32 11.84
C PHE A 133 -10.60 -2.72 12.14
N THR A 134 -11.84 -2.84 12.61
CA THR A 134 -12.45 -4.14 12.96
C THR A 134 -12.86 -4.90 11.71
N SER A 135 -13.37 -4.20 10.70
CA SER A 135 -13.65 -4.73 9.36
C SER A 135 -13.57 -3.62 8.33
N THR A 136 -13.74 -3.93 7.05
CA THR A 136 -13.85 -2.91 5.99
C THR A 136 -15.09 -2.04 6.14
N GLU A 137 -16.12 -2.49 6.86
CA GLU A 137 -17.38 -1.75 7.09
C GLU A 137 -17.47 -1.15 8.50
N HIS A 138 -16.43 -1.31 9.32
CA HIS A 138 -16.46 -0.84 10.70
C HIS A 138 -15.07 -0.45 11.18
N VAL A 139 -14.79 0.85 11.07
CA VAL A 139 -13.56 1.46 11.53
C VAL A 139 -13.88 2.50 12.59
N ASP A 140 -13.13 2.45 13.69
CA ASP A 140 -13.08 3.51 14.68
C ASP A 140 -11.88 4.41 14.39
N PRO A 141 -12.12 5.63 13.87
CA PRO A 141 -11.06 6.45 13.30
C PRO A 141 -10.28 7.26 14.34
N VAL A 142 -10.74 7.34 15.59
CA VAL A 142 -10.12 8.14 16.65
C VAL A 142 -10.14 7.38 17.98
N ILE A 143 -9.07 6.63 18.20
CA ILE A 143 -8.77 5.99 19.47
C ILE A 143 -7.90 6.92 20.31
N ILE A 144 -8.28 7.10 21.56
CA ILE A 144 -7.57 7.94 22.53
C ILE A 144 -7.04 7.10 23.69
N ASP A 145 -6.02 7.63 24.36
CA ASP A 145 -5.60 7.16 25.66
C ASP A 145 -6.49 7.74 26.75
N LYS A 146 -7.32 6.87 27.33
CA LYS A 146 -8.13 7.17 28.51
C LYS A 146 -7.53 6.45 29.71
N ASN A 147 -6.64 7.13 30.44
CA ASN A 147 -5.99 6.65 31.66
C ASN A 147 -5.18 5.35 31.47
N GLY A 148 -4.37 5.28 30.42
CA GLY A 148 -3.56 4.11 30.07
C GLY A 148 -4.30 3.05 29.25
N GLN A 149 -5.57 3.30 28.88
CA GLN A 149 -6.37 2.36 28.10
C GLN A 149 -6.81 2.96 26.77
N ARG A 150 -6.72 2.17 25.70
CA ARG A 150 -7.23 2.53 24.38
C ARG A 150 -8.76 2.52 24.40
N ALA A 151 -9.37 3.67 24.13
CA ALA A 151 -10.82 3.81 24.06
C ALA A 151 -11.23 4.61 22.82
N SER A 152 -12.42 4.32 22.28
CA SER A 152 -13.04 5.18 21.27
C SER A 152 -13.29 6.57 21.84
N TRP A 153 -13.01 7.61 21.07
CA TRP A 153 -13.43 8.95 21.45
C TRP A 153 -14.94 9.19 21.19
N GLY A 154 -15.51 8.50 20.21
CA GLY A 154 -16.95 8.54 19.87
C GLY A 154 -17.46 9.85 19.26
N LYS A 155 -16.68 10.95 19.23
CA LYS A 155 -17.13 12.25 18.68
C LYS A 155 -16.92 12.41 17.16
N TRP A 156 -16.17 11.49 16.54
CA TRP A 156 -15.81 11.56 15.13
C TRP A 156 -16.57 10.58 14.23
N GLY A 157 -17.60 9.93 14.78
CA GLY A 157 -18.35 8.90 14.07
C GLY A 157 -17.50 7.66 13.81
N LEU A 158 -18.01 6.81 12.93
CA LEU A 158 -17.31 5.65 12.39
C LEU A 158 -16.85 5.93 10.96
N ALA A 159 -16.17 4.94 10.38
CA ALA A 159 -15.71 5.01 9.02
C ALA A 159 -15.71 3.64 8.34
N THR A 160 -15.57 3.69 7.02
CA THR A 160 -15.57 2.53 6.12
C THR A 160 -14.32 2.56 5.24
N LEU A 161 -13.78 1.40 4.88
CA LEU A 161 -12.65 1.26 3.96
C LEU A 161 -13.12 0.97 2.54
N ARG A 162 -12.59 1.70 1.56
CA ARG A 162 -12.79 1.43 0.13
C ARG A 162 -11.50 1.60 -0.64
N GLU A 163 -11.39 0.94 -1.78
CA GLU A 163 -10.36 1.26 -2.76
C GLU A 163 -10.76 2.52 -3.52
N VAL A 164 -9.93 3.56 -3.45
CA VAL A 164 -10.19 4.86 -4.08
C VAL A 164 -8.96 5.26 -4.89
N LEU A 165 -9.19 5.80 -6.09
CA LEU A 165 -8.16 6.42 -6.90
C LEU A 165 -7.79 7.78 -6.30
N TYR A 166 -6.53 7.94 -5.88
CA TYR A 166 -6.00 9.21 -5.41
C TYR A 166 -4.58 9.37 -5.95
N ARG A 167 -4.32 10.47 -6.69
CA ARG A 167 -3.02 10.75 -7.33
C ARG A 167 -2.49 9.54 -8.11
N ASP A 168 -3.30 9.10 -9.07
CA ASP A 168 -2.99 8.03 -10.04
C ASP A 168 -2.79 6.62 -9.48
N VAL A 169 -2.98 6.39 -8.18
CA VAL A 169 -2.86 5.06 -7.60
C VAL A 169 -4.09 4.71 -6.77
N VAL A 170 -4.77 3.63 -7.15
CA VAL A 170 -5.90 3.04 -6.40
C VAL A 170 -5.37 2.35 -5.15
N SER A 171 -5.81 2.78 -3.97
CA SER A 171 -5.41 2.22 -2.68
C SER A 171 -6.52 2.34 -1.66
N THR A 172 -6.34 1.74 -0.49
CA THR A 172 -7.29 1.89 0.61
C THR A 172 -7.39 3.35 1.03
N ALA A 173 -8.62 3.85 1.05
CA ALA A 173 -9.01 5.06 1.75
C ALA A 173 -10.00 4.70 2.85
N MET A 174 -9.89 5.35 4.01
CA MET A 174 -10.92 5.36 5.03
C MET A 174 -11.80 6.59 4.82
N ILE A 175 -13.10 6.34 4.66
CA ILE A 175 -14.13 7.32 4.40
C ILE A 175 -14.94 7.45 5.68
N TYR A 176 -14.98 8.64 6.27
CA TYR A 176 -15.77 8.90 7.45
C TYR A 176 -17.26 8.88 7.11
N ASP A 177 -18.06 8.15 7.88
CA ASP A 177 -19.47 7.91 7.54
C ASP A 177 -20.30 9.19 7.60
N ASP A 178 -20.02 10.06 8.58
CA ASP A 178 -20.79 11.27 8.88
C ASP A 178 -20.06 12.57 8.53
N ARG A 179 -18.92 12.51 7.83
CA ARG A 179 -18.07 13.68 7.55
C ARG A 179 -17.47 13.64 6.15
N PRO A 180 -17.33 14.80 5.46
CA PRO A 180 -16.67 14.87 4.16
C PRO A 180 -15.14 14.85 4.33
N VAL A 181 -14.61 13.79 4.94
CA VAL A 181 -13.20 13.57 5.28
C VAL A 181 -12.76 12.19 4.78
N PHE A 182 -11.56 12.13 4.23
CA PHE A 182 -10.95 10.94 3.63
C PHE A 182 -9.53 10.80 4.12
N ASP A 183 -9.16 9.62 4.59
CA ASP A 183 -7.78 9.24 4.89
C ASP A 183 -7.28 8.29 3.80
N TYR A 184 -6.35 8.73 2.95
CA TYR A 184 -5.72 7.89 1.94
C TYR A 184 -4.46 7.23 2.49
N PHE A 185 -4.39 5.90 2.38
CA PHE A 185 -3.26 5.14 2.88
C PHE A 185 -2.34 4.67 1.77
N ARG A 186 -1.04 4.66 2.06
CA ARG A 186 -0.01 4.07 1.22
C ARG A 186 0.86 3.12 2.03
N PHE A 187 1.32 2.07 1.38
CA PHE A 187 2.18 1.07 2.00
C PHE A 187 3.60 1.64 2.17
N ALA A 188 4.03 1.88 3.41
CA ALA A 188 5.41 2.26 3.70
C ALA A 188 6.27 1.01 3.97
N ASN A 189 5.82 0.14 4.86
CA ASN A 189 6.39 -1.21 5.06
C ASN A 189 5.37 -2.11 5.79
N ASP A 190 5.78 -3.33 6.16
CA ASP A 190 4.91 -4.33 6.78
C ASP A 190 4.26 -3.86 8.10
N ASP A 191 4.91 -2.96 8.82
CA ASP A 191 4.46 -2.46 10.13
C ASP A 191 3.99 -1.00 10.08
N MET A 192 4.06 -0.32 8.94
CA MET A 192 3.78 1.10 8.83
C MET A 192 3.07 1.47 7.53
N VAL A 193 2.05 2.30 7.64
CA VAL A 193 1.41 2.96 6.49
C VAL A 193 1.49 4.48 6.63
N ALA A 194 1.67 5.15 5.50
CA ALA A 194 1.59 6.59 5.40
C ALA A 194 0.15 7.01 5.15
N GLY A 195 -0.29 8.11 5.77
CA GLY A 195 -1.64 8.63 5.66
C GLY A 195 -1.68 10.11 5.26
N ILE A 196 -2.53 10.43 4.29
CA ILE A 196 -2.96 11.80 4.00
C ILE A 196 -4.45 11.90 4.32
N MET A 197 -4.80 12.79 5.24
CA MET A 197 -6.18 13.19 5.49
C MET A 197 -6.50 14.46 4.71
N GLU A 198 -7.59 14.41 3.94
CA GLU A 198 -8.16 15.55 3.24
C GLU A 198 -9.67 15.64 3.51
N GLY A 199 -10.24 16.81 3.26
CA GLY A 199 -11.69 16.97 3.36
C GLY A 199 -12.11 18.42 3.42
N LYS A 200 -13.39 18.67 3.17
CA LYS A 200 -13.95 20.03 3.25
C LYS A 200 -13.83 20.61 4.66
N GLU A 201 -13.94 19.76 5.69
CA GLU A 201 -13.77 20.18 7.09
C GLU A 201 -12.33 20.59 7.44
N LEU A 202 -11.33 20.20 6.65
CA LEU A 202 -9.93 20.58 6.87
C LEU A 202 -9.57 21.94 6.24
N GLY A 203 -10.53 22.64 5.62
CA GLY A 203 -10.30 23.95 5.01
C GLY A 203 -9.32 23.92 3.83
N GLY A 204 -9.26 22.79 3.10
CA GLY A 204 -8.41 22.62 1.91
C GLY A 204 -6.93 22.38 2.21
N ARG A 205 -6.55 22.21 3.48
CA ARG A 205 -5.18 21.84 3.86
C ARG A 205 -5.10 20.33 4.06
N LEU A 206 -3.99 19.74 3.65
CA LEU A 206 -3.70 18.33 3.89
C LEU A 206 -3.16 18.14 5.31
N PHE A 207 -3.60 17.10 5.97
CA PHE A 207 -3.06 16.65 7.24
C PHE A 207 -2.32 15.32 7.03
N TYR A 208 -1.08 15.24 7.53
CA TYR A 208 -0.21 14.10 7.29
C TYR A 208 0.01 13.32 8.58
N PHE A 209 -0.05 12.01 8.48
CA PHE A 209 0.12 11.12 9.62
C PHE A 209 0.70 9.78 9.17
N TYR A 210 1.03 8.94 10.14
CA TYR A 210 1.37 7.55 9.91
C TYR A 210 0.64 6.67 10.91
N LEU A 211 0.46 5.41 10.53
CA LEU A 211 -0.02 4.37 11.43
C LEU A 211 1.05 3.29 11.52
N LYS A 212 1.30 2.81 12.74
CA LYS A 212 2.25 1.72 13.02
C LYS A 212 1.57 0.60 13.79
N ARG A 213 1.84 -0.66 13.43
CA ARG A 213 1.37 -1.83 14.19
C ARG A 213 2.04 -1.94 15.57
#